data_AF-A0A1H9U7N3-F1
#
_entry.id   AF-A0A1H9U7N3-F1
#
_cell.length_a   1.000
_cell.length_b   1.000
_cell.length_c   1.000
_cell.angle_alpha   90.00
_cell.angle_beta   90.00
_cell.angle_gamma   90.00
#
_symmetry.space_group_name_H-M   'P 1'
#
loop_
_entity.id
_entity.type
_entity.pdbx_description
1 polymer ?
#
loop_
_entity_poly.entity_id
_entity_poly.type
_entity_poly.pdbx_seq_one_letter_code
_entity_poly.pdbx_strand_id
1 'polypeptide(L)'
;MKNGEGDELLVLFKENACIINGFLHELQPLKTQENRPSIFHEFMNEEPVKSIGTTFCLWTDEQGHFQASDFEKLDTMMQSFIEIYQPNPKLYIDWACDYYELDGLPAEIVEQVYQKQALNQTSILSINADLEDWETLKSDLEAISYPFTFSK
;
A
#
# COMPACT_ATOMS: atom_id res chain seq x y z
N MET A 1 6.76 -0.78 -0.43
CA MET A 1 6.44 -2.12 0.10
C MET A 1 7.27 -3.13 -0.65
N LYS A 2 8.10 -3.88 0.08
CA LYS A 2 8.82 -5.04 -0.45
C LYS A 2 8.13 -6.28 0.08
N ASN A 3 7.87 -7.28 -0.75
CA ASN A 3 7.28 -8.54 -0.28
C ASN A 3 8.34 -9.57 0.16
N GLY A 4 9.64 -9.27 0.01
CA GLY A 4 10.72 -10.20 0.34
C GLY A 4 11.07 -11.19 -0.77
N GLU A 5 10.31 -11.21 -1.86
CA GLU A 5 10.50 -12.12 -3.01
C GLU A 5 11.11 -11.41 -4.23
N GLY A 6 11.55 -10.16 -4.06
CA GLY A 6 12.14 -9.35 -5.14
C GLY A 6 11.15 -8.38 -5.78
N ASP A 7 9.89 -8.36 -5.36
CA ASP A 7 8.91 -7.39 -5.82
C ASP A 7 8.91 -6.14 -4.94
N GLU A 8 8.67 -5.00 -5.57
CA GLU A 8 8.72 -3.71 -4.91
C GLU A 8 7.65 -2.76 -5.44
N LEU A 9 6.90 -2.16 -4.50
CA LEU A 9 5.94 -1.10 -4.75
C LEU A 9 6.43 0.20 -4.10
N LEU A 10 6.48 1.27 -4.87
CA LEU A 10 6.74 2.61 -4.36
C LEU A 10 5.52 3.47 -4.67
N VAL A 11 5.08 4.25 -3.68
CA VAL A 11 3.86 5.04 -3.79
C VAL A 11 4.18 6.50 -3.48
N LEU A 12 3.70 7.41 -4.32
CA LEU A 12 3.67 8.84 -4.03
C LEU A 12 2.23 9.30 -3.90
N PHE A 13 1.90 9.83 -2.72
CA PHE A 13 0.65 10.53 -2.46
C PHE A 13 0.83 12.04 -2.67
N LYS A 14 -0.04 12.63 -3.48
CA LYS A 14 -0.27 14.08 -3.57
C LYS A 14 -1.68 14.39 -3.06
N GLU A 15 -1.97 15.67 -2.83
CA GLU A 15 -3.22 16.14 -2.23
C GLU A 15 -4.48 15.55 -2.90
N ASN A 16 -4.52 15.46 -4.23
CA ASN A 16 -5.65 14.91 -5.00
C ASN A 16 -5.22 13.87 -6.05
N ALA A 17 -4.04 13.28 -5.91
CA ALA A 17 -3.56 12.30 -6.88
C ALA A 17 -2.57 11.31 -6.26
N CYS A 18 -2.51 10.11 -6.81
CA CYS A 18 -1.59 9.06 -6.38
C CYS A 18 -0.94 8.42 -7.61
N ILE A 19 0.32 7.98 -7.46
CA ILE A 19 0.98 7.09 -8.40
C ILE A 19 1.66 5.96 -7.64
N ILE A 20 1.57 4.76 -8.20
CA ILE A 20 2.20 3.54 -7.71
C ILE A 20 3.16 3.07 -8.80
N ASN A 21 4.46 3.10 -8.50
CA ASN A 21 5.47 2.38 -9.26
C ASN A 21 5.50 0.94 -8.78
N GLY A 22 5.23 0.00 -9.68
CA GLY A 22 5.36 -1.42 -9.41
C GLY A 22 6.54 -2.04 -10.15
N PHE A 23 7.34 -2.80 -9.42
CA PHE A 23 8.37 -3.66 -9.93
C PHE A 23 8.07 -5.10 -9.51
N LEU A 24 7.93 -5.97 -10.49
CA LEU A 24 7.70 -7.39 -10.31
C LEU A 24 8.84 -8.11 -11.01
N HIS A 25 9.64 -8.86 -10.26
CA HIS A 25 10.91 -9.41 -10.76
C HIS A 25 10.72 -10.34 -11.97
N GLU A 26 9.58 -11.03 -12.04
CA GLU A 26 9.20 -11.93 -13.14
C GLU A 26 8.73 -11.21 -14.41
N LEU A 27 8.46 -9.90 -14.34
CA LEU A 27 7.94 -9.14 -15.47
C LEU A 27 9.03 -8.33 -16.19
N GLN A 28 8.84 -8.15 -17.50
CA GLN A 28 9.70 -7.29 -18.29
C GLN A 28 9.45 -5.81 -17.94
N PRO A 29 10.50 -4.97 -17.89
CA PRO A 29 10.34 -3.54 -17.70
C PRO A 29 9.44 -2.89 -18.76
N LEU A 30 8.72 -1.83 -18.36
CA LEU A 30 7.95 -1.03 -19.30
C LEU A 30 8.87 -0.43 -20.36
N LYS A 31 8.56 -0.71 -21.63
CA LYS A 31 9.33 -0.19 -22.77
C LYS A 31 9.13 1.31 -22.99
N THR A 32 7.97 1.83 -22.58
CA THR A 32 7.58 3.23 -22.77
C THR A 32 7.01 3.78 -21.47
N GLN A 33 7.47 4.97 -21.11
CA GLN A 33 6.94 5.75 -20.00
C GLN A 33 5.69 6.57 -20.39
N GLU A 34 5.22 6.42 -21.62
CA GLU A 34 4.16 7.20 -22.24
C GLU A 34 2.79 6.96 -21.55
N ASN A 35 1.93 7.98 -21.58
CA ASN A 35 0.59 8.06 -20.96
C ASN A 35 0.51 8.32 -19.45
N ARG A 36 1.63 8.54 -18.75
CA ARG A 36 1.60 8.94 -17.33
C ARG A 36 1.49 10.47 -17.18
N PRO A 37 0.75 10.98 -16.18
CA PRO A 37 0.69 12.42 -15.91
C PRO A 37 2.07 13.02 -15.60
N SER A 38 2.37 14.18 -16.18
CA SER A 38 3.66 14.86 -16.02
C SER A 38 3.96 15.27 -14.57
N ILE A 39 2.92 15.43 -13.75
CA ILE A 39 3.00 15.72 -12.31
C ILE A 39 3.77 14.65 -11.51
N PHE A 40 3.99 13.47 -12.08
CA PHE A 40 4.71 12.35 -11.46
C PHE A 40 6.08 12.08 -12.09
N HIS A 41 6.51 12.85 -13.09
CA HIS A 41 7.76 12.60 -13.81
C HIS A 41 8.99 12.65 -12.91
N GLU A 42 9.02 13.55 -11.93
CA GLU A 42 10.13 13.67 -10.97
C GLU A 42 10.27 12.36 -10.18
N PHE A 43 9.20 11.96 -9.47
CA PHE A 43 9.15 10.70 -8.72
C PHE A 43 9.54 9.48 -9.56
N MET A 44 9.04 9.37 -10.79
CA MET A 44 9.32 8.21 -11.64
C MET A 44 10.73 8.18 -12.23
N ASN A 45 11.46 9.30 -12.25
CA ASN A 45 12.79 9.39 -12.84
C ASN A 45 13.90 9.62 -11.80
N GLU A 46 13.54 9.74 -10.53
CA GLU A 46 14.46 9.88 -9.41
C GLU A 46 14.61 8.58 -8.63
N GLU A 47 15.54 8.59 -7.69
CA GLU A 47 15.76 7.45 -6.80
C GLU A 47 14.63 7.36 -5.75
N PRO A 48 14.17 6.15 -5.39
CA PRO A 48 14.73 4.86 -5.79
C PRO A 48 14.07 4.26 -7.04
N VAL A 49 13.04 4.89 -7.62
CA VAL A 49 12.32 4.35 -8.81
C VAL A 49 13.28 4.10 -9.97
N LYS A 50 14.22 5.01 -10.19
CA LYS A 50 15.21 4.91 -11.26
C LYS A 50 16.09 3.66 -11.17
N SER A 51 16.57 3.31 -9.97
CA SER A 51 17.45 2.14 -9.78
C SER A 51 16.68 0.82 -9.72
N ILE A 52 15.48 0.82 -9.15
CA ILE A 52 14.61 -0.37 -9.08
C ILE A 52 14.03 -0.70 -10.44
N GLY A 53 13.59 0.31 -11.18
CA GLY A 53 12.86 0.17 -12.43
C GLY A 53 11.35 0.08 -12.23
N THR A 54 10.66 -0.10 -13.36
CA THR A 54 9.20 -0.12 -13.44
C THR A 54 8.76 -1.24 -14.38
N THR A 55 7.99 -2.21 -13.89
CA THR A 55 7.32 -3.22 -14.72
C THR A 55 5.85 -2.88 -14.93
N PHE A 56 5.25 -2.14 -14.01
CA PHE A 56 3.92 -1.55 -14.16
C PHE A 56 3.77 -0.23 -13.40
N CYS A 57 2.78 0.56 -13.78
CA CYS A 57 2.45 1.79 -13.08
C CYS A 57 0.94 1.97 -13.01
N LEU A 58 0.45 2.33 -11.82
CA LEU A 58 -0.93 2.77 -11.60
C LEU A 58 -0.94 4.23 -11.18
N TRP A 59 -1.93 5.00 -11.60
CA TRP A 59 -2.11 6.37 -11.10
C TRP A 59 -3.58 6.73 -11.05
N THR A 60 -3.93 7.73 -10.25
CA THR A 60 -5.28 8.30 -10.28
C THR A 60 -5.33 9.47 -11.28
N ASP A 61 -6.41 9.56 -12.05
CA ASP A 61 -6.71 10.77 -12.81
C ASP A 61 -7.24 11.90 -11.91
N GLU A 62 -7.62 13.05 -12.51
CA GLU A 62 -8.14 14.21 -11.80
C GLU A 62 -9.47 13.95 -11.07
N GLN A 63 -10.16 12.85 -11.38
CA GLN A 63 -11.40 12.42 -10.75
C GLN A 63 -11.16 11.35 -9.68
N GLY A 64 -9.90 10.96 -9.45
CA GLY A 64 -9.54 9.91 -8.50
C GLY A 64 -9.69 8.50 -9.04
N HIS A 65 -9.99 8.30 -10.33
CA HIS A 65 -10.11 6.97 -10.92
C HIS A 65 -8.74 6.40 -11.24
N PHE A 66 -8.52 5.12 -10.91
CA PHE A 66 -7.28 4.42 -11.25
C PHE A 66 -7.15 4.19 -12.75
N GLN A 67 -5.95 4.47 -13.25
CA GLN A 67 -5.46 4.28 -14.60
C GLN A 67 -4.19 3.43 -14.55
N ALA A 68 -3.80 2.81 -15.66
CA ALA A 68 -2.65 1.93 -15.71
C ALA A 68 -1.83 2.05 -17.00
N SER A 69 -0.55 1.71 -16.90
CA SER A 69 0.41 1.76 -18.01
C SER A 69 0.18 0.70 -19.08
N ASP A 70 -0.38 -0.47 -18.71
CA ASP A 70 -0.63 -1.60 -19.60
C ASP A 70 -1.78 -2.45 -19.03
N PHE A 71 -3.03 -2.11 -19.38
CA PHE A 71 -4.22 -2.78 -18.84
C PHE A 71 -4.26 -4.29 -19.16
N GLU A 72 -3.77 -4.72 -20.32
CA GLU A 72 -3.85 -6.12 -20.75
C GLU A 72 -2.94 -7.04 -19.93
N LYS A 73 -1.73 -6.58 -19.55
CA LYS A 73 -0.82 -7.37 -18.71
C LYS A 73 -1.23 -7.41 -17.25
N LEU A 74 -2.05 -6.47 -16.84
CA LEU A 74 -2.28 -6.22 -15.44
C LEU A 74 -3.65 -6.70 -14.97
N ASP A 75 -4.64 -6.91 -15.84
CA ASP A 75 -6.05 -7.08 -15.47
C ASP A 75 -6.32 -7.85 -14.16
N THR A 76 -5.81 -9.08 -14.02
CA THR A 76 -6.02 -9.87 -12.79
C THR A 76 -5.23 -9.36 -11.57
N MET A 77 -3.94 -9.04 -11.73
CA MET A 77 -3.13 -8.52 -10.62
C MET A 77 -3.53 -7.10 -10.21
N MET A 78 -3.90 -6.26 -11.17
CA MET A 78 -4.36 -4.89 -10.96
C MET A 78 -5.64 -4.86 -10.17
N GLN A 79 -6.60 -5.75 -10.44
CA GLN A 79 -7.83 -5.78 -9.64
C GLN A 79 -7.48 -6.05 -8.17
N SER A 80 -6.66 -7.06 -7.88
CA SER A 80 -6.23 -7.33 -6.50
C SER A 80 -5.47 -6.15 -5.87
N PHE A 81 -4.61 -5.45 -6.62
CA PHE A 81 -3.93 -4.26 -6.09
C PHE A 81 -4.88 -3.08 -5.88
N ILE A 82 -5.71 -2.75 -6.87
CA ILE A 82 -6.70 -1.67 -6.80
C ILE A 82 -7.63 -1.91 -5.61
N GLU A 83 -8.04 -3.16 -5.40
CA GLU A 83 -8.86 -3.60 -4.28
C GLU A 83 -8.21 -3.27 -2.93
N ILE A 84 -6.92 -3.58 -2.75
CA ILE A 84 -6.17 -3.24 -1.52
C ILE A 84 -6.08 -1.72 -1.30
N TYR A 85 -5.98 -0.94 -2.38
CA TYR A 85 -5.90 0.52 -2.30
C TYR A 85 -7.27 1.22 -2.23
N GLN A 86 -8.38 0.49 -2.32
CA GLN A 86 -9.69 1.06 -2.02
C GLN A 86 -9.80 1.35 -0.51
N PRO A 87 -10.43 2.46 -0.11
CA PRO A 87 -10.73 2.75 1.29
C PRO A 87 -11.87 1.85 1.82
N ASN A 88 -11.71 0.53 1.70
CA ASN A 88 -12.70 -0.47 2.04
C ASN A 88 -12.15 -1.46 3.08
N PRO A 89 -12.48 -1.28 4.37
CA PRO A 89 -12.04 -2.15 5.46
C PRO A 89 -12.34 -3.64 5.23
N LYS A 90 -13.51 -3.96 4.65
CA LYS A 90 -13.89 -5.35 4.38
C LYS A 90 -12.94 -6.02 3.40
N LEU A 91 -12.57 -5.30 2.35
CA LEU A 91 -11.69 -5.80 1.30
C LEU A 91 -10.27 -6.04 1.82
N TYR A 92 -9.78 -5.16 2.69
CA TYR A 92 -8.53 -5.37 3.40
C TYR A 92 -8.57 -6.60 4.31
N ILE A 93 -9.67 -6.80 5.06
CA ILE A 93 -9.83 -7.98 5.93
C ILE A 93 -9.81 -9.26 5.08
N ASP A 94 -10.59 -9.32 4.01
CA ASP A 94 -10.68 -10.49 3.14
C ASP A 94 -9.28 -10.82 2.55
N TRP A 95 -8.54 -9.82 2.07
CA TRP A 95 -7.16 -9.99 1.59
C TRP A 95 -6.18 -10.43 2.69
N ALA A 96 -6.18 -9.76 3.85
CA ALA A 96 -5.22 -10.03 4.92
C ALA A 96 -5.42 -11.43 5.51
N CYS A 97 -6.66 -11.89 5.64
CA CYS A 97 -6.96 -13.23 6.11
C CYS A 97 -6.48 -14.32 5.14
N ASP A 98 -6.64 -14.10 3.83
CA ASP A 98 -6.11 -15.03 2.81
C ASP A 98 -4.58 -15.03 2.79
N TYR A 99 -3.96 -13.86 2.76
CA TYR A 99 -2.51 -13.71 2.62
C TYR A 99 -1.72 -14.18 3.85
N TYR A 100 -2.19 -13.86 5.06
CA TYR A 100 -1.54 -14.23 6.32
C TYR A 100 -2.14 -15.49 6.95
N GLU A 101 -3.03 -16.20 6.26
CA GLU A 101 -3.73 -17.39 6.75
C GLU A 101 -4.40 -17.18 8.13
N LEU A 102 -5.10 -16.06 8.29
CA LEU A 102 -5.78 -15.69 9.55
C LEU A 102 -7.23 -16.16 9.56
N ASP A 103 -7.71 -16.58 10.73
CA ASP A 103 -9.14 -16.90 10.95
C ASP A 103 -10.05 -15.66 10.87
N GLY A 104 -9.48 -14.46 10.99
CA GLY A 104 -10.21 -13.20 10.95
C GLY A 104 -9.42 -12.03 11.53
N LEU A 105 -9.89 -10.82 11.21
CA LEU A 105 -9.44 -9.58 11.85
C LEU A 105 -10.64 -8.85 12.49
N PRO A 106 -10.43 -8.12 13.62
CA PRO A 106 -11.51 -7.36 14.24
C PRO A 106 -11.98 -6.21 13.35
N ALA A 107 -13.13 -6.37 12.70
CA ALA A 107 -13.62 -5.42 11.69
C ALA A 107 -13.72 -3.97 12.20
N GLU A 108 -14.22 -3.79 13.43
CA GLU A 108 -14.32 -2.47 14.06
C GLU A 108 -12.95 -1.79 14.21
N ILE A 109 -11.90 -2.54 14.53
CA ILE A 109 -10.56 -1.99 14.69
C ILE A 109 -9.97 -1.63 13.33
N VAL A 110 -10.20 -2.45 12.30
CA VAL A 110 -9.78 -2.12 10.93
C VAL A 110 -10.49 -0.86 10.45
N GLU A 111 -11.79 -0.70 10.69
CA GLU A 111 -12.52 0.53 10.38
C GLU A 111 -11.95 1.76 11.10
N GLN A 112 -11.62 1.63 12.40
CA GLN A 112 -10.96 2.70 13.17
C GLN A 112 -9.62 3.08 12.54
N VAL A 113 -8.86 2.11 12.03
CA VAL A 113 -7.58 2.36 11.36
C VAL A 113 -7.76 3.21 10.10
N TYR A 114 -8.74 2.87 9.26
CA TYR A 114 -9.09 3.65 8.05
C TYR A 114 -9.58 5.07 8.39
N GLN A 115 -10.20 5.26 9.56
CA GLN A 115 -10.63 6.56 10.06
C GLN A 115 -9.53 7.35 10.78
N LYS A 116 -8.28 6.84 10.79
CA LYS A 116 -7.13 7.42 11.51
C LYS A 116 -7.41 7.68 12.98
N GLN A 117 -8.21 6.85 13.62
CA GLN A 117 -8.41 6.92 15.06
C GLN A 117 -7.16 6.44 15.80
N ALA A 118 -6.93 6.96 17.00
CA ALA A 118 -5.72 6.62 17.76
C ALA A 118 -5.74 5.15 18.20
N LEU A 119 -4.67 4.43 17.91
CA LEU A 119 -4.50 3.06 18.39
C LEU A 119 -4.22 3.04 19.90
N ASN A 120 -4.86 2.12 20.60
CA ASN A 120 -4.62 1.84 22.00
C ASN A 120 -4.19 0.38 22.20
N GLN A 121 -3.72 0.07 23.40
CA GLN A 121 -3.19 -1.26 23.72
C GLN A 121 -4.21 -2.39 23.46
N THR A 122 -5.49 -2.16 23.79
CA THR A 122 -6.55 -3.15 23.59
C THR A 122 -6.81 -3.41 22.11
N SER A 123 -6.89 -2.36 21.30
CA SER A 123 -7.06 -2.48 19.84
C SER A 123 -5.90 -3.26 19.21
N ILE A 124 -4.65 -2.96 19.61
CA ILE A 124 -3.46 -3.64 19.08
C ILE A 124 -3.44 -5.12 19.45
N LEU A 125 -3.69 -5.45 20.72
CA LEU A 125 -3.70 -6.84 21.18
C LEU A 125 -4.86 -7.66 20.61
N SER A 126 -5.92 -7.01 20.13
CA SER A 126 -7.00 -7.70 19.40
C SER A 126 -6.60 -8.10 17.98
N ILE A 127 -5.59 -7.45 17.40
CA ILE A 127 -5.02 -7.79 16.08
C ILE A 127 -3.88 -8.80 16.26
N ASN A 128 -2.96 -8.55 17.18
CA ASN A 128 -1.83 -9.42 17.47
C ASN A 128 -1.68 -9.60 18.98
N ALA A 129 -2.22 -10.71 19.49
CA ALA A 129 -2.21 -11.03 20.93
C ALA A 129 -0.79 -11.30 21.45
N ASP A 130 0.13 -11.72 20.58
CA ASP A 130 1.50 -12.11 20.91
C ASP A 130 2.51 -10.97 20.69
N LEU A 131 2.04 -9.72 20.61
CA LEU A 131 2.93 -8.57 20.45
C LEU A 131 3.80 -8.34 21.70
N GLU A 132 5.08 -8.63 21.57
CA GLU A 132 6.08 -8.43 22.64
C GLU A 132 6.87 -7.11 22.49
N ASP A 133 7.17 -6.69 21.26
CA ASP A 133 8.04 -5.54 20.99
C ASP A 133 7.24 -4.24 20.77
N TRP A 134 6.85 -3.61 21.88
CA TRP A 134 6.09 -2.36 21.89
C TRP A 134 6.91 -1.15 21.43
N GLU A 135 8.22 -1.15 21.66
CA GLU A 135 9.11 -0.04 21.29
C GLU A 135 9.29 0.03 19.77
N THR A 136 9.45 -1.12 19.11
CA THR A 136 9.48 -1.18 17.64
C THR A 136 8.17 -0.70 17.04
N LEU A 137 7.02 -1.18 17.54
CA LEU A 137 5.71 -0.71 17.07
C LEU A 137 5.54 0.80 17.23
N LYS A 138 5.94 1.34 18.39
CA LYS A 138 5.89 2.78 18.65
C LYS A 138 6.76 3.56 17.67
N SER A 139 8.00 3.14 17.48
CA SER A 139 8.92 3.74 16.50
C SER A 139 8.33 3.73 15.10
N ASP A 140 7.70 2.63 14.69
CA ASP A 140 7.05 2.51 13.38
C ASP A 140 5.86 3.47 13.24
N LEU A 141 5.00 3.55 14.26
CA LEU A 141 3.85 4.47 14.27
C LEU A 141 4.29 5.94 14.25
N GLU A 142 5.35 6.29 14.97
CA GLU A 142 5.94 7.64 14.95
C GLU A 142 6.53 7.98 13.58
N ALA A 143 7.25 7.04 12.95
CA ALA A 143 7.85 7.22 11.62
C ALA A 143 6.81 7.52 10.54
N ILE A 144 5.59 6.96 10.65
CA ILE A 144 4.48 7.23 9.74
C ILE A 144 3.49 8.30 10.26
N SER A 145 3.79 8.92 11.40
CA SER A 145 2.93 9.93 12.05
C SER A 145 1.49 9.44 12.31
N TYR A 146 1.34 8.18 12.71
CA TYR A 146 0.04 7.58 13.03
C TYR A 146 -0.31 7.81 14.51
N PRO A 147 -1.56 8.20 14.87
CA PRO A 147 -1.91 8.49 16.25
C PRO A 147 -2.00 7.24 17.13
N PHE A 148 -1.48 7.31 18.35
CA PHE A 148 -1.60 6.26 19.37
C PHE A 148 -1.65 6.82 20.80
N THR A 149 -2.08 5.99 21.75
CA THR A 149 -2.32 6.39 23.16
C THR A 149 -1.73 5.44 24.20
N PHE A 150 -1.05 4.37 23.78
CA PHE A 150 -0.39 3.47 24.72
C PHE A 150 0.94 4.06 25.21
N SER A 151 1.36 3.66 26.41
CA SER A 151 2.51 4.25 27.12
C SER A 151 3.68 3.28 27.30
N LYS A 152 3.57 2.07 26.74
CA LYS A 152 4.62 1.06 26.80
C LYS A 152 5.77 1.39 25.85
#